data_AF-S2XJ84-F1
#
_entry.id   AF-S2XJ84-F1
#
_cell.length_a   1.000
_cell.length_b   1.000
_cell.length_c   1.000
_cell.angle_alpha   90.00
_cell.angle_beta   90.00
_cell.angle_gamma   90.00
#
_symmetry.space_group_name_H-M   'P 1'
#
loop_
_entity.id
_entity.type
_entity.pdbx_description
1 polymer ?
#
loop_
_entity_poly.entity_id
_entity_poly.type
_entity_poly.pdbx_seq_one_letter_code
_entity_poly.pdbx_strand_id
1 'polypeptide(L)' 'MTTEDIKGWIISGTAPQMYEVKLDSREYHSGKQSASIHEASSYNENTFGTLMQSISSQDYKGQRVKFSAFVKTEATKFTY' A
#
# COMPACT_ATOMS: atom_id res chain seq x y z
N MET A 1 2.50 -12.78 -13.52
CA MET A 1 2.87 -11.38 -13.80
C MET A 1 3.45 -10.82 -12.52
N THR A 2 4.68 -10.33 -12.60
CA THR A 2 5.59 -10.12 -11.48
C THR A 2 5.20 -8.88 -10.69
N THR A 3 4.98 -9.03 -9.39
CA THR A 3 5.02 -7.97 -8.39
C THR A 3 6.27 -7.13 -8.65
N GLU A 4 6.09 -5.92 -9.17
CA GLU A 4 7.20 -4.95 -9.23
C GLU A 4 7.56 -4.63 -7.78
N ASP A 5 8.73 -5.11 -7.33
CA ASP A 5 9.27 -4.77 -6.02
C ASP A 5 9.50 -3.25 -5.95
N ILE A 6 8.49 -2.53 -5.47
CA ILE A 6 8.62 -1.10 -5.19
C ILE A 6 9.63 -0.98 -4.06
N LYS A 7 10.85 -0.51 -4.40
CA LYS A 7 11.97 -0.46 -3.46
C LYS A 7 11.56 0.19 -2.13
N GLY A 8 11.73 -0.56 -1.03
CA GLY A 8 11.43 -0.10 0.33
C GLY A 8 9.96 -0.23 0.74
N TRP A 9 9.12 -0.82 -0.10
CA TRP A 9 7.74 -1.18 0.20
C TRP A 9 7.54 -2.69 0.14
N ILE A 10 6.71 -3.20 1.03
CA ILE A 10 6.49 -4.64 1.24
C ILE A 10 4.98 -4.87 1.23
N ILE A 11 4.52 -5.85 0.47
CA ILE A 11 3.14 -6.33 0.57
C ILE A 11 3.03 -7.32 1.74
N SER A 12 2.08 -7.07 2.64
CA SER A 12 1.86 -7.84 3.87
C SER A 12 0.36 -8.02 4.11
N GLY A 13 -0.02 -8.65 5.23
CA GLY A 13 -1.40 -8.91 5.63
C GLY A 13 -1.71 -10.39 5.80
N THR A 14 -2.98 -10.73 5.93
CA THR A 14 -3.42 -12.13 6.08
C THR A 14 -3.46 -12.89 4.76
N ALA A 15 -3.57 -12.17 3.64
CA ALA A 15 -3.54 -12.77 2.31
C ALA A 15 -2.88 -11.85 1.27
N PRO A 16 -1.59 -11.50 1.43
CA PRO A 16 -0.89 -10.58 0.52
C PRO A 16 -0.95 -11.03 -0.95
N GLN A 17 -1.01 -12.35 -1.21
CA GLN A 17 -1.13 -12.92 -2.55
C GLN A 17 -2.45 -12.58 -3.27
N MET A 18 -3.46 -12.09 -2.55
CA MET A 18 -4.76 -11.69 -3.11
C MET A 18 -4.78 -10.21 -3.52
N TYR A 19 -3.67 -9.50 -3.33
CA TYR A 19 -3.56 -8.07 -3.63
C TYR A 19 -2.47 -7.83 -4.66
N GLU A 20 -2.72 -6.90 -5.55
CA GLU A 20 -1.75 -6.44 -6.53
C GLU A 20 -1.32 -5.01 -6.21
N VAL A 21 -0.01 -4.79 -6.28
CA VAL A 21 0.61 -3.49 -6.05
C VAL A 21 1.25 -3.03 -7.34
N LYS A 22 1.02 -1.76 -7.69
CA LYS A 22 1.56 -1.14 -8.93
C LYS A 22 2.05 0.27 -8.66
N LEU A 23 3.01 0.71 -9.47
CA LEU A 23 3.30 2.14 -9.60
C LEU A 23 2.30 2.79 -10.58
N ASP A 24 1.69 3.89 -10.14
CA ASP A 24 0.75 4.66 -10.95
C ASP A 24 1.35 6.03 -11.28
N SER A 25 1.62 6.27 -12.57
CA SER A 25 2.12 7.55 -13.08
C SER A 25 1.02 8.51 -13.55
N ARG A 26 -0.25 8.15 -13.39
CA ARG A 26 -1.41 8.95 -13.81
C ARG A 26 -2.05 9.64 -12.61
N GLU A 27 -2.21 8.91 -11.51
CA GLU A 27 -2.84 9.41 -10.30
C GLU A 27 -1.81 9.51 -9.17
N TYR A 28 -1.34 10.72 -8.85
CA TYR A 28 -0.36 10.94 -7.79
C TYR A 28 -0.49 12.33 -7.16
N HIS A 29 -0.13 12.43 -5.88
CA HIS A 29 -0.18 13.71 -5.15
C HIS A 29 1.05 14.61 -5.42
N SER A 30 2.23 14.01 -5.53
CA SER A 30 3.49 14.74 -5.76
C SER A 30 4.52 13.85 -6.48
N GLY A 31 5.56 14.48 -7.06
CA GLY A 31 6.60 13.76 -7.78
C GLY A 31 6.13 13.31 -9.17
N LYS A 32 6.35 12.03 -9.50
CA LYS A 32 6.05 11.45 -10.82
C LYS A 32 5.10 10.26 -10.78
N GLN A 33 4.96 9.62 -9.62
CA GLN A 33 4.24 8.36 -9.45
C GLN A 33 3.70 8.22 -8.02
N SER A 34 2.63 7.47 -7.85
CA SER A 34 2.16 6.92 -6.57
C SER A 34 2.26 5.39 -6.57
N ALA A 35 2.06 4.76 -5.42
CA ALA A 35 1.85 3.32 -5.35
C ALA A 35 0.37 3.04 -5.08
N SER A 36 -0.23 2.14 -5.85
CA SER A 36 -1.59 1.66 -5.65
C SER A 36 -1.59 0.22 -5.15
N ILE A 37 -2.56 -0.12 -4.32
CA ILE A 37 -2.86 -1.48 -3.89
C ILE A 37 -4.34 -1.73 -4.17
N HIS A 38 -4.65 -2.84 -4.82
CA HIS A 38 -6.03 -3.26 -5.07
C HIS A 38 -6.15 -4.77 -4.95
N GLU A 39 -7.38 -5.22 -4.71
CA GLU A 39 -7.68 -6.64 -4.68
C GLU A 39 -7.59 -7.22 -6.11
N ALA A 40 -6.90 -8.36 -6.25
CA ALA A 40 -6.73 -9.07 -7.51
C ALA A 40 -7.66 -10.30 -7.64
N SER A 41 -8.36 -10.66 -6.57
CA SER A 41 -9.28 -11.81 -6.48
C SER A 41 -10.66 -11.40 -5.94
N SER A 42 -11.53 -12.37 -5.68
CA SER A 42 -12.85 -12.11 -5.08
C SER A 42 -12.74 -11.74 -3.61
N TYR A 43 -13.48 -10.69 -3.22
CA TYR A 43 -13.55 -10.17 -1.86
C TYR A 43 -13.78 -11.27 -0.83
N ASN A 44 -12.91 -11.29 0.18
CA ASN A 44 -13.07 -12.11 1.37
C ASN A 44 -12.93 -11.22 2.62
N GLU A 45 -14.05 -11.06 3.33
CA GLU A 45 -14.20 -10.22 4.53
C GLU A 45 -13.24 -10.57 5.68
N ASN A 46 -12.69 -11.78 5.70
CA ASN A 46 -11.75 -12.23 6.72
C ASN A 46 -10.28 -12.00 6.33
N THR A 47 -10.03 -11.32 5.21
CA THR A 47 -8.69 -11.12 4.66
C THR A 47 -8.38 -9.66 4.40
N PHE A 48 -7.11 -9.30 4.51
CA PHE A 48 -6.63 -7.97 4.15
C PHE A 48 -5.20 -8.02 3.59
N GLY A 49 -4.88 -6.98 2.85
CA GLY A 49 -3.55 -6.69 2.31
C GLY A 49 -3.11 -5.29 2.70
N THR A 50 -1.83 -5.13 3.00
CA THR A 50 -1.21 -3.87 3.39
C THR A 50 0.02 -3.62 2.53
N LEU A 51 0.14 -2.42 1.98
CA LEU A 51 1.41 -1.92 1.43
C LEU A 51 2.17 -1.20 2.54
N MET A 52 3.26 -1.81 3.02
CA MET A 52 3.94 -1.43 4.25
C MET A 52 5.36 -0.92 3.97
N GLN A 53 5.78 0.08 4.73
CA GLN A 53 7.19 0.49 4.82
C GLN A 53 7.68 0.29 6.25
N SER A 54 8.92 -0.18 6.39
CA SER A 54 9.58 -0.32 7.69
C SER A 54 10.80 0.59 7.74
N ILE A 55 11.00 1.25 8.87
CA ILE A 55 12.19 2.06 9.14
C ILE A 55 12.84 1.58 10.43
N SER A 56 14.16 1.68 10.51
CA SER A 56 14.89 1.38 11.75
C SER A 56 14.55 2.42 12.82
N SER A 57 14.26 1.98 14.04
CA SER A 57 14.04 2.88 15.17
C SER A 57 15.33 3.44 15.76
N GLN A 58 16.50 2.94 15.35
CA GLN A 58 17.80 3.27 15.94
C GLN A 58 18.08 4.78 15.93
N ASP A 59 17.77 5.46 14.83
CA ASP A 59 18.05 6.88 14.64
C ASP A 59 17.00 7.80 15.28
N TYR A 60 15.92 7.25 15.81
CA TYR A 60 14.77 8.00 16.35
C TYR A 60 14.57 7.84 17.86
N LYS A 61 15.51 7.20 18.55
CA LYS A 61 15.44 7.04 20.02
C LYS A 61 15.40 8.41 20.71
N GLY A 62 14.47 8.57 21.65
CA GLY A 62 14.28 9.82 22.40
C GLY A 62 13.64 10.96 21.61
N GLN A 63 13.24 10.73 20.36
CA GLN A 63 12.61 11.73 19.51
C GLN A 63 11.10 11.48 19.39
N ARG A 64 10.34 12.55 19.12
CA ARG A 64 8.95 12.46 18.68
C ARG A 64 8.91 12.48 17.16
N VAL A 65 8.52 11.35 16.57
CA VAL A 65 8.42 11.20 15.11
C VAL A 65 6.99 11.44 14.65
N LYS A 66 6.83 12.13 13.52
CA LYS A 66 5.54 12.27 12.81
C LYS A 66 5.64 11.60 11.45
N PHE A 67 4.72 10.67 11.19
CA PHE A 67 4.51 10.09 9.86
C PHE A 67 3.36 10.80 9.18
N SER A 68 3.47 11.07 7.89
CA SER A 68 2.42 11.73 7.11
C SER A 68 2.44 11.18 5.69
N ALA A 69 1.27 10.89 5.15
CA ALA A 69 1.08 10.38 3.80
C ALA A 69 -0.21 10.95 3.21
N PHE A 70 -0.26 11.04 1.88
CA PHE A 70 -1.49 11.31 1.14
C PHE A 70 -2.05 10.00 0.63
N VAL A 71 -3.32 9.74 0.90
CA VAL A 71 -4.02 8.53 0.49
C VAL A 71 -5.24 8.94 -0.32
N LYS A 72 -5.46 8.24 -1.44
CA LYS A 72 -6.66 8.35 -2.26
C LYS A 72 -7.27 6.97 -2.41
N THR A 73 -8.59 6.90 -2.36
CA THR A 73 -9.35 5.68 -2.64
C THR A 73 -10.34 5.96 -3.76
N GLU A 74 -10.64 4.93 -4.54
CA GLU A 74 -11.79 4.95 -5.43
C GLU A 74 -12.99 4.36 -4.69
N ALA A 75 -14.16 4.97 -4.84
CA ALA A 75 -15.38 4.44 -4.23
C ALA A 75 -15.77 3.13 -4.93
N THR A 76 -15.64 2.01 -4.24
CA THR A 76 -16.21 0.74 -4.68
C THR A 76 -17.71 0.76 -4.45
N LYS A 77 -18.49 0.54 -5.52
CA LYS A 77 -19.94 0.36 -5.43
C LYS A 77 -20.21 -1.03 -4.88
N PHE A 78 -20.53 -1.14 -3.59
CA PHE A 78 -21.11 -2.37 -3.05
C PHE A 78 -22.53 -2.50 -3.60
N THR A 79 -22.74 -3.50 -4.46
CA THR A 79 -24.08 -3.89 -4.90
C THR A 79 -24.47 -5.09 -4.05
N TYR A 80 -25.50 -4.92 -3.21
CA TYR A 80 -26.10 -5.98 -2.39
C TYR A 80 -26.92 -6.95 -3.24
#